data_AF-A0A969IPM3-F1
#
_entry.id   AF-A0A969IPM3-F1
#
_cell.length_a   1.000
_cell.length_b   1.000
_cell.length_c   1.000
_cell.angle_alpha   90.00
_cell.angle_beta   90.00
_cell.angle_gamma   90.00
#
_symmetry.space_group_name_H-M   'P 1'
#
loop_
_entity.id
_entity.type
_entity.pdbx_description
1 polymer ?
#
loop_
_entity_poly.entity_id
_entity_poly.type
_entity_poly.pdbx_seq_one_letter_code
_entity_poly.pdbx_strand_id
1 'polypeptide(L)'
;MYIWERRDWPDFTWQTDRIVATLANVRHAQGRLLGRMEGLGFRLKQEAQLHTLTQDVIKSSEIEGERLDADQVRSSIARRLGMDVAGLVATDRHVEGVVEMMLDATQHFDRPLSASGCSLARFP
;
A
#
# COMPACT_ATOMS: atom_id res chain seq x y z
N MET A 1 2.49 23.02 -15.89
CA MET A 1 1.24 23.36 -15.18
C MET A 1 0.86 22.17 -14.33
N TYR A 2 0.88 22.33 -13.01
CA TYR A 2 0.51 21.30 -12.04
C TYR A 2 -1.00 21.26 -11.84
N ILE A 3 -1.55 20.14 -11.38
CA ILE A 3 -3.01 19.95 -11.27
C ILE A 3 -3.64 20.95 -10.27
N TRP A 4 -2.90 21.31 -9.21
CA TRP A 4 -3.34 22.28 -8.20
C TRP A 4 -3.39 23.73 -8.70
N GLU A 5 -2.78 24.04 -9.86
CA GLU A 5 -2.82 25.37 -10.47
C GLU A 5 -4.12 25.61 -11.27
N ARG A 6 -4.97 24.58 -11.40
CA ARG A 6 -6.24 24.69 -12.11
C ARG A 6 -7.29 25.40 -11.25
N ARG A 7 -8.11 26.26 -11.89
CA ARG A 7 -9.18 27.01 -11.21
C ARG A 7 -10.26 26.13 -10.58
N ASP A 8 -10.49 24.96 -11.16
CA ASP A 8 -11.46 23.97 -10.72
C ASP A 8 -10.86 22.95 -9.73
N TRP A 9 -9.67 23.21 -9.18
CA TRP A 9 -9.16 22.42 -8.07
C TRP A 9 -9.93 22.77 -6.76
N PRO A 10 -10.39 21.80 -5.96
CA PRO A 10 -10.29 20.34 -6.13
C PRO A 10 -11.53 19.70 -6.80
N ASP A 11 -12.46 20.51 -7.32
CA ASP A 11 -13.73 20.10 -7.90
C ASP A 11 -13.58 19.48 -9.30
N PHE A 12 -13.10 18.24 -9.34
CA PHE A 12 -12.89 17.51 -10.59
C PHE A 12 -14.19 17.15 -11.30
N THR A 13 -14.19 17.29 -12.63
CA THR A 13 -15.23 16.77 -13.52
C THR A 13 -14.65 15.65 -14.39
N TRP A 14 -15.46 14.63 -14.70
CA TRP A 14 -15.07 13.52 -15.57
C TRP A 14 -16.16 13.19 -16.59
N GLN A 15 -15.76 12.56 -17.69
CA GLN A 15 -16.68 12.12 -18.74
C GLN A 15 -17.05 10.65 -18.52
N THR A 16 -18.23 10.41 -17.94
CA THR A 16 -18.72 9.08 -17.58
C THR A 16 -18.64 8.08 -18.73
N ASP A 17 -19.10 8.47 -19.93
CA ASP A 17 -19.15 7.59 -21.10
C ASP A 17 -17.76 7.07 -21.52
N ARG A 18 -16.69 7.82 -21.21
CA ARG A 18 -15.32 7.42 -21.53
C ARG A 18 -14.74 6.42 -20.53
N ILE A 19 -15.20 6.42 -19.29
CA ILE A 19 -14.60 5.63 -18.20
C ILE A 19 -15.46 4.43 -17.78
N VAL A 20 -16.77 4.45 -18.07
CA VAL A 20 -17.72 3.47 -17.52
C VAL A 20 -17.40 2.03 -17.94
N ALA A 21 -17.03 1.83 -19.22
CA ALA A 21 -16.70 0.50 -19.73
C ALA A 21 -15.42 -0.04 -19.06
N THR A 22 -14.37 0.78 -18.96
CA THR A 22 -13.12 0.41 -18.29
C THR A 22 -13.34 0.14 -16.81
N LEU A 23 -14.10 1.00 -16.13
CA LEU A 23 -14.42 0.83 -14.71
C LEU A 23 -15.21 -0.46 -14.46
N ALA A 24 -16.19 -0.79 -15.31
CA ALA A 24 -16.93 -2.04 -15.22
C ALA A 24 -16.02 -3.27 -15.34
N ASN A 25 -15.07 -3.25 -16.28
CA ASN A 25 -14.08 -4.32 -16.45
C ASN A 25 -13.18 -4.47 -15.22
N VAL A 26 -12.70 -3.35 -14.65
CA VAL A 26 -11.89 -3.35 -13.43
C VAL A 26 -12.68 -3.91 -12.25
N ARG A 27 -13.92 -3.47 -12.05
CA ARG A 27 -14.80 -3.97 -10.97
C ARG A 27 -15.07 -5.47 -11.11
N HIS A 28 -15.32 -5.94 -12.33
CA HIS A 28 -15.51 -7.37 -12.58
C HIS A 28 -14.24 -8.18 -12.28
N ALA A 29 -13.06 -7.69 -12.70
CA ALA A 29 -11.79 -8.33 -12.37
C ALA A 29 -11.50 -8.35 -10.86
N GLN A 30 -11.77 -7.24 -10.16
CA GLN A 30 -11.66 -7.12 -8.71
C GLN A 30 -12.57 -8.13 -8.00
N GLY A 31 -13.84 -8.25 -8.42
CA GLY A 31 -14.77 -9.23 -7.85
C GLY A 31 -14.30 -10.67 -8.02
N ARG A 32 -13.77 -11.04 -9.20
CA ARG A 32 -13.19 -12.38 -9.42
C ARG A 32 -11.98 -12.65 -8.54
N LEU A 33 -11.12 -11.65 -8.33
CA LEU A 33 -9.97 -11.78 -7.43
C LEU A 33 -10.45 -12.01 -5.99
N LEU A 34 -11.36 -11.19 -5.48
CA LEU A 34 -11.90 -11.33 -4.13
C LEU A 34 -12.58 -12.69 -3.92
N GLY A 35 -13.40 -13.14 -4.86
CA GLY A 35 -14.04 -14.46 -4.77
C GLY A 35 -13.05 -15.63 -4.78
N ARG A 36 -11.97 -15.53 -5.57
CA ARG A 36 -10.88 -16.54 -5.51
C ARG A 36 -10.15 -16.49 -4.18
N MET A 37 -9.86 -15.28 -3.68
CA MET A 37 -9.21 -15.09 -2.39
C MET A 37 -10.05 -15.67 -1.28
N GLU A 38 -11.37 -15.50 -1.26
CA GLU A 38 -12.28 -16.06 -0.25
C GLU A 38 -12.11 -17.57 -0.08
N GLY A 39 -11.96 -18.31 -1.18
CA GLY A 39 -11.74 -19.75 -1.19
C GLY A 39 -10.35 -20.20 -0.71
N LEU A 40 -9.39 -19.29 -0.52
CA LEU A 40 -8.07 -19.63 0.02
C LEU A 40 -8.12 -19.81 1.55
N GLY A 41 -7.30 -20.75 2.04
CA GLY A 41 -7.06 -20.89 3.48
C GLY A 41 -6.37 -19.67 4.09
N PHE A 42 -6.56 -19.48 5.39
CA PHE A 42 -6.02 -18.33 6.14
C PHE A 42 -4.52 -18.11 5.93
N ARG A 43 -3.71 -19.18 6.02
CA ARG A 43 -2.25 -19.11 5.82
C ARG A 43 -1.86 -18.56 4.45
N LEU A 44 -2.53 -19.02 3.39
CA LEU A 44 -2.22 -18.59 2.04
C LEU A 44 -2.65 -17.13 1.80
N LYS A 45 -3.75 -16.67 2.42
CA LYS A 45 -4.15 -15.26 2.43
C LYS A 45 -3.08 -14.38 3.09
N GLN A 46 -2.57 -14.80 4.25
CA GLN A 46 -1.50 -14.08 4.95
C GLN A 46 -0.20 -14.04 4.15
N GLU A 47 0.21 -15.15 3.54
CA GLU A 47 1.39 -15.19 2.67
C GLU A 47 1.24 -14.27 1.45
N ALA A 48 0.06 -14.26 0.82
CA ALA A 48 -0.24 -13.35 -0.28
C ALA A 48 -0.19 -11.89 0.17
N GLN A 49 -0.80 -11.56 1.32
CA GLN A 49 -0.77 -10.21 1.89
C GLN A 49 0.66 -9.74 2.20
N LEU A 50 1.47 -10.59 2.85
CA LEU A 50 2.87 -10.31 3.14
C LEU A 50 3.65 -10.03 1.84
N HIS A 51 3.46 -10.85 0.81
CA HIS A 51 4.12 -10.67 -0.47
C HIS A 51 3.71 -9.36 -1.15
N THR A 52 2.41 -9.07 -1.24
CA THR A 52 1.90 -7.83 -1.86
C THR A 52 2.43 -6.60 -1.15
N LEU A 53 2.33 -6.53 0.18
CA LEU A 53 2.82 -5.36 0.94
C LEU A 53 4.35 -5.19 0.82
N THR A 54 5.10 -6.29 0.77
CA THR A 54 6.56 -6.22 0.55
C THR A 54 6.86 -5.61 -0.81
N GLN A 55 6.14 -6.02 -1.85
CA GLN A 55 6.32 -5.44 -3.19
C GLN A 55 5.89 -3.98 -3.25
N ASP A 56 4.76 -3.62 -2.64
CA ASP A 56 4.26 -2.24 -2.63
C ASP A 56 5.28 -1.30 -1.97
N VAL A 57 5.84 -1.67 -0.81
CA VAL A 57 6.88 -0.88 -0.14
C VAL A 57 8.11 -0.71 -1.02
N ILE A 58 8.64 -1.81 -1.57
CA ILE A 58 9.86 -1.76 -2.40
C ILE A 58 9.62 -0.91 -3.65
N LYS A 59 8.49 -1.09 -4.34
CA LYS A 59 8.20 -0.40 -5.61
C LYS A 59 7.85 1.06 -5.41
N SER A 60 7.15 1.41 -4.33
CA SER A 60 6.93 2.81 -3.95
C SER A 60 8.24 3.50 -3.59
N SER A 61 9.11 2.87 -2.78
CA SER A 61 10.43 3.42 -2.46
C SER A 61 11.31 3.61 -3.70
N GLU A 62 11.29 2.67 -4.64
CA GLU A 62 12.05 2.77 -5.90
C GLU A 62 11.61 3.99 -6.74
N ILE A 63 10.32 4.36 -6.72
CA ILE A 63 9.81 5.58 -7.39
C ILE A 63 10.42 6.84 -6.77
N GLU A 64 10.59 6.85 -5.45
CA GLU A 64 11.23 7.95 -4.70
C GLU A 64 12.78 7.90 -4.77
N GLY A 65 13.34 6.95 -5.52
CA GLY A 65 14.79 6.78 -5.67
C GLY A 65 15.47 6.00 -4.55
N GLU A 66 14.70 5.46 -3.60
CA GLU A 66 15.21 4.62 -2.52
C GLU A 66 15.26 3.15 -2.90
N ARG A 67 16.32 2.45 -2.50
CA ARG A 67 16.45 1.00 -2.67
C ARG A 67 16.54 0.33 -1.30
N LEU A 68 15.47 -0.33 -0.90
CA LEU A 68 15.38 -1.03 0.36
C LEU A 68 15.75 -2.51 0.20
N ASP A 69 16.32 -3.09 1.26
CA ASP A 69 16.58 -4.53 1.32
C ASP A 69 15.25 -5.30 1.47
N ALA A 70 14.97 -6.18 0.50
CA ALA A 70 13.70 -6.90 0.43
C ALA A 70 13.47 -7.84 1.62
N ASP A 71 14.52 -8.45 2.16
CA ASP A 71 14.41 -9.37 3.30
C ASP A 71 14.14 -8.60 4.60
N GLN A 72 14.73 -7.41 4.74
CA GLN A 72 14.44 -6.51 5.86
C GLN A 72 13.00 -5.98 5.81
N VAL A 73 12.54 -5.54 4.64
CA VAL A 73 11.16 -5.08 4.42
C VAL A 73 10.16 -6.19 4.73
N ARG A 74 10.38 -7.38 4.14
CA ARG A 74 9.55 -8.57 4.40
C ARG A 74 9.52 -8.90 5.89
N SER A 75 10.67 -8.85 6.56
CA SER A 75 10.76 -9.16 7.99
C SER A 75 10.02 -8.16 8.87
N SER A 76 10.10 -6.87 8.55
CA SER A 76 9.34 -5.82 9.24
C SER A 76 7.83 -6.00 9.09
N ILE A 77 7.36 -6.23 7.86
CA ILE A 77 5.93 -6.44 7.57
C ILE A 77 5.42 -7.72 8.26
N ALA A 78 6.17 -8.82 8.19
CA ALA A 78 5.78 -10.09 8.82
C ALA A 78 5.56 -9.94 10.33
N ARG A 79 6.45 -9.21 11.03
CA ARG A 79 6.29 -8.91 12.46
C ARG A 79 5.02 -8.11 12.74
N ARG A 80 4.74 -7.08 11.93
CA ARG A 80 3.56 -6.22 12.09
C ARG A 80 2.24 -6.92 11.75
N LEU A 81 2.27 -7.92 10.86
CA LEU A 81 1.14 -8.81 10.60
C LEU A 81 0.96 -9.92 11.66
N GLY A 82 1.83 -9.98 12.67
CA GLY A 82 1.80 -11.01 13.70
C GLY A 82 2.09 -12.42 13.17
N MET A 83 2.83 -12.52 12.06
CA MET A 83 3.18 -13.79 11.44
C MET A 83 4.44 -14.38 12.08
N ASP A 84 4.37 -15.66 12.45
CA ASP A 84 5.54 -16.43 12.86
C ASP A 84 6.22 -17.02 11.60
N VAL A 85 7.24 -16.32 11.12
CA VAL A 85 7.98 -16.70 9.90
C VAL A 85 9.42 -17.03 10.31
N ALA A 86 9.91 -18.19 9.87
CA ALA A 86 11.32 -18.54 10.07
C ALA A 86 12.25 -17.64 9.24
N GLY A 87 13.43 -17.31 9.78
CA GLY A 87 14.46 -16.58 9.05
C GLY A 87 14.25 -15.06 8.98
N LEU A 88 13.50 -14.46 9.90
CA LEU A 88 13.39 -13.00 10.00
C LEU A 88 14.77 -12.38 10.27
N VAL A 89 15.16 -11.41 9.45
CA VAL A 89 16.42 -10.67 9.61
C VAL A 89 16.21 -9.41 10.43
N ALA A 90 17.27 -8.94 11.10
CA ALA A 90 17.23 -7.65 11.77
C ALA A 90 16.95 -6.54 10.73
N THR A 91 16.06 -5.62 11.09
CA THR A 91 15.62 -4.52 10.23
C THR A 91 16.23 -3.23 10.76
N ASP A 92 16.79 -2.39 9.89
CA ASP A 92 17.22 -1.06 10.28
C ASP A 92 16.04 -0.11 10.57
N ARG A 93 16.33 1.05 11.19
CA ARG A 93 15.29 2.03 11.54
C ARG A 93 14.68 2.73 10.33
N HIS A 94 15.41 2.83 9.22
CA HIS A 94 14.93 3.50 8.01
C HIS A 94 13.83 2.68 7.36
N VAL A 95 14.12 1.38 7.12
CA VAL A 95 13.15 0.41 6.62
C VAL A 95 11.93 0.33 7.54
N GLU A 96 12.14 0.32 8.86
CA GLU A 96 11.03 0.27 9.82
C GLU A 96 10.11 1.50 9.71
N GLY A 97 10.67 2.69 9.51
CA GLY A 97 9.92 3.92 9.33
C GLY A 97 9.11 3.94 8.02
N VAL A 98 9.72 3.52 6.90
CA VAL A 98 9.04 3.43 5.61
C VAL A 98 7.90 2.41 5.66
N VAL A 99 8.16 1.22 6.22
CA VAL A 99 7.14 0.17 6.38
C VAL A 99 5.99 0.66 7.25
N GLU A 100 6.27 1.35 8.36
CA GLU A 100 5.24 1.92 9.22
C GLU A 100 4.35 2.91 8.48
N MET A 101 4.94 3.86 7.77
CA MET A 101 4.22 4.84 6.98
C MET A 101 3.34 4.18 5.91
N MET A 102 3.88 3.21 5.17
CA MET A 102 3.15 2.53 4.10
C MET A 102 2.00 1.68 4.64
N LEU A 103 2.18 1.01 5.78
CA LEU A 103 1.09 0.26 6.42
C LEU A 103 0.02 1.17 6.99
N ASP A 104 0.40 2.31 7.57
CA ASP A 104 -0.57 3.31 8.04
C ASP A 104 -1.41 3.84 6.87
N ALA A 105 -0.76 4.22 5.76
CA ALA A 105 -1.44 4.72 4.56
C ALA A 105 -2.38 3.68 3.93
N THR A 106 -2.02 2.39 3.96
CA THR A 106 -2.82 1.32 3.33
C THR A 106 -3.90 0.73 4.22
N GLN A 107 -3.77 0.84 5.55
CA GLN A 107 -4.72 0.26 6.51
C GLN A 107 -5.65 1.29 7.16
N HIS A 108 -5.25 2.57 7.18
CA HIS A 108 -5.99 3.64 7.83
C HIS A 108 -6.38 4.77 6.85
N PHE A 109 -6.46 4.45 5.55
CA PHE A 109 -6.84 5.40 4.50
C PHE A 109 -8.23 6.02 4.68
N ASP A 110 -9.09 5.38 5.48
CA ASP A 110 -10.44 5.82 5.80
C ASP A 110 -10.49 6.83 6.96
N ARG A 111 -9.36 7.04 7.65
CA ARG A 111 -9.26 8.03 8.73
C ARG A 111 -9.07 9.44 8.16
N PRO A 112 -9.73 10.46 8.74
CA PRO A 112 -9.49 11.84 8.36
C PRO A 112 -8.02 12.22 8.55
N LEU A 113 -7.45 12.88 7.54
CA LEU A 113 -6.13 13.48 7.68
C LEU A 113 -6.17 14.52 8.80
N SER A 114 -5.28 14.38 9.77
CA SER A 114 -5.08 15.33 10.86
C SER A 114 -3.62 15.76 10.89
N ALA A 115 -3.36 17.00 11.35
CA ALA A 115 -2.00 17.54 11.43
C ALA A 115 -1.06 16.68 12.31
N SER A 116 -1.62 15.89 13.23
CA SER A 116 -0.91 14.97 14.12
C SER A 116 -0.95 13.50 13.66
N GLY A 117 -1.68 13.19 12.58
CA GLY A 117 -1.93 11.82 12.11
C GLY A 117 -1.11 11.40 10.89
N CYS A 118 -0.23 12.25 10.39
CA CYS A 118 0.70 11.88 9.32
C CYS A 118 2.06 11.52 9.94
N SER A 119 2.39 10.23 9.96
CA SER A 119 3.73 9.74 10.34
C SER A 119 4.87 10.32 9.45
N LEU A 120 4.51 11.03 8.37
CA LEU A 120 5.41 11.85 7.54
C LEU A 120 6.26 12.88 8.31
N ALA A 121 5.94 13.19 9.58
CA ALA A 121 6.72 14.11 10.40
C ALA A 121 8.06 13.54 10.95
N ARG A 122 8.52 12.36 10.51
CA ARG A 122 9.76 11.73 11.00
C ARG A 122 10.72 11.21 9.91
N PHE A 123 10.73 11.82 8.73
CA PHE A 123 11.89 11.74 7.84
C PHE A 123 12.79 12.95 8.11
N PRO A 124 14.06 12.76 8.55
CA PRO A 124 15.00 13.86 8.76
C PRO A 124 15.43 14.53 7.44
#